data_AF-A0A318MU38-F1
#
_entry.id   AF-A0A318MU38-F1
#
_cell.length_a   1.000
_cell.length_b   1.000
_cell.length_c   1.000
_cell.angle_alpha   90.00
_cell.angle_beta   90.00
_cell.angle_gamma   90.00
#
_symmetry.space_group_name_H-M   'P 1'
#
loop_
_entity.id
_entity.type
_entity.pdbx_description
1 polymer ?
#
loop_
_entity_poly.entity_id
_entity_poly.type
_entity_poly.pdbx_seq_one_letter_code
_entity_poly.pdbx_strand_id
1 'polypeptide(L)' 'MVMLYQQGKTRSELVLQYELTPLALDRWIKQCSTTGSFKTKDNLSTEDNELLALRKENKRLLMENDILKQATLIMARKSQ' A
#
# COMPACT_ATOMS: atom_id res chain seq x y z
N MET A 1 18.78 14.16 2.52
CA MET A 1 19.55 12.96 2.11
C MET A 1 19.55 12.76 0.62
N VAL A 2 18.39 12.51 -0.02
CA VAL A 2 18.33 12.31 -1.48
C VAL A 2 18.80 13.55 -2.25
N MET A 3 18.52 14.76 -1.76
CA MET A 3 19.06 16.00 -2.34
C MET A 3 20.60 16.06 -2.31
N LEU A 4 21.24 15.55 -1.25
CA LEU A 4 22.72 15.51 -1.16
C LEU A 4 23.30 14.52 -2.17
N TYR A 5 22.62 13.40 -2.38
CA TYR A 5 22.96 12.44 -3.43
C TYR A 5 22.78 13.06 -4.83
N GLN A 6 21.69 13.81 -5.07
CA GLN A 6 21.44 14.52 -6.33
C GLN A 6 22.45 15.67 -6.58
N GLN A 7 23.03 16.24 -5.52
CA GLN A 7 24.10 17.24 -5.58
C GLN A 7 25.50 16.64 -5.82
N GLY A 8 25.60 15.32 -6.05
CA GLY A 8 26.83 14.65 -6.46
C GLY A 8 27.60 13.95 -5.34
N LYS A 9 27.08 13.90 -4.10
CA LYS A 9 27.70 13.08 -3.05
C LYS A 9 27.52 11.59 -3.32
N THR A 10 28.57 10.81 -3.06
CA THR A 10 28.55 9.37 -3.31
C THR A 10 27.69 8.63 -2.28
N ARG A 11 27.09 7.50 -2.68
CA ARG A 11 26.27 6.67 -1.78
C ARG A 11 27.06 6.22 -0.55
N SER A 12 28.33 5.84 -0.74
CA SER A 12 29.23 5.35 0.31
C SER A 12 29.52 6.42 1.36
N GLU A 13 29.75 7.68 0.95
CA GLU A 13 29.91 8.78 1.89
C GLU A 13 28.65 9.06 2.69
N LEU A 14 27.46 8.99 2.08
CA LEU A 14 26.20 9.23 2.79
C LEU A 14 25.88 8.11 3.78
N VAL A 15 26.17 6.86 3.43
CA VAL A 15 26.03 5.69 4.31
C VAL A 15 26.95 5.83 5.52
N LEU A 16 28.21 6.23 5.31
CA LEU A 16 29.20 6.37 6.37
C LEU A 16 28.97 7.60 7.26
N GLN A 17 28.70 8.76 6.65
CA GLN A 17 28.54 10.05 7.34
C GLN A 17 27.28 10.09 8.22
N TYR A 18 26.23 9.35 7.84
CA TYR A 18 24.94 9.37 8.53
C TYR A 18 24.57 8.02 9.15
N GLU A 19 25.51 7.09 9.23
CA GLU A 19 25.32 5.74 9.78
C GLU A 19 24.07 5.02 9.24
N LEU A 20 23.80 5.23 7.95
CA LEU A 20 22.64 4.64 7.30
C LEU A 20 22.98 3.25 6.77
N THR A 21 22.04 2.32 6.82
CA THR A 21 22.18 1.08 6.04
C THR A 21 22.05 1.41 4.55
N PRO A 22 22.89 0.85 3.65
CA PRO A 22 22.77 1.06 2.20
C PRO A 22 21.35 0.86 1.67
N LEU A 23 20.65 -0.15 2.18
CA LEU A 23 19.26 -0.46 1.84
C LEU A 23 18.26 0.64 2.24
N ALA A 24 18.52 1.38 3.32
CA ALA A 24 17.67 2.49 3.74
C ALA A 24 17.84 3.69 2.81
N LEU A 25 19.09 4.00 2.44
CA LEU A 25 19.39 5.06 1.48
C LEU A 25 18.78 4.76 0.11
N ASP A 26 18.91 3.54 -0.40
CA ASP A 26 18.34 3.14 -1.68
C ASP A 26 16.81 3.21 -1.68
N ARG A 27 16.16 2.78 -0.58
CA ARG A 27 14.70 2.94 -0.42
C ARG A 27 14.28 4.42 -0.47
N TRP A 28 15.01 5.30 0.20
CA TRP A 28 14.71 6.74 0.19
C TRP A 28 14.91 7.37 -1.19
N ILE A 29 15.99 7.01 -1.90
CA ILE A 29 16.23 7.50 -3.26
C ILE A 29 15.08 7.07 -4.19
N LYS A 30 14.71 5.78 -4.16
CA LYS A 30 13.61 5.24 -4.97
C LYS A 30 12.28 5.93 -4.64
N GLN A 31 12.00 6.15 -3.36
CA GLN A 31 10.76 6.80 -2.95
C GLN A 31 10.70 8.27 -3.41
N CYS A 32 11.80 9.02 -3.26
CA CYS A 32 11.90 10.39 -3.76
C CYS A 32 11.81 10.48 -5.28
N SER A 33 12.45 9.57 -6.03
CA SER A 33 12.45 9.62 -7.50
C SER A 33 11.08 9.33 -8.10
N THR A 34 10.27 8.53 -7.41
CA THR A 34 8.98 8.08 -7.95
C THR A 34 7.88 9.12 -7.74
N THR A 35 7.87 9.83 -6.59
CA THR A 35 6.74 10.68 -6.19
C THR A 35 7.12 12.03 -5.59
N GLY A 36 8.41 12.28 -5.35
CA GLY A 36 8.87 13.49 -4.66
C GLY A 36 8.44 13.59 -3.19
N SER A 37 7.75 12.58 -2.64
CA SER A 37 7.22 12.58 -1.27
C SER A 37 7.72 11.37 -0.46
N PHE A 38 8.14 11.64 0.77
CA PHE A 38 8.53 10.62 1.76
C PHE A 38 7.33 9.91 2.41
N LYS A 39 6.10 10.33 2.13
CA LYS A 39 4.90 9.68 2.68
C LYS A 39 4.56 8.44 1.85
N THR A 40 4.54 7.27 2.48
CA THR A 40 4.20 5.99 1.83
C THR A 40 2.80 6.00 1.21
N LYS A 41 1.87 6.80 1.75
CA LYS A 41 0.52 7.01 1.20
C LYS A 41 0.52 7.65 -0.19
N ASP A 42 1.51 8.50 -0.48
CA ASP A 42 1.66 9.16 -1.79
C ASP A 42 2.35 8.24 -2.81
N ASN A 43 2.85 7.07 -2.37
CA ASN A 43 3.54 6.07 -3.19
C ASN A 43 2.67 4.88 -3.60
N LEU A 44 1.38 4.85 -3.22
CA LEU A 44 0.42 3.93 -3.82
C LEU A 44 -0.04 4.53 -5.14
N SER A 45 0.11 3.77 -6.22
CA SER A 45 -0.47 4.14 -7.51
C SER A 45 -1.98 4.34 -7.36
N THR A 46 -2.60 5.14 -8.22
CA THR A 46 -4.07 5.24 -8.29
C THR A 46 -4.69 3.86 -8.43
N GLU A 47 -4.06 2.99 -9.22
CA GLU A 47 -4.43 1.59 -9.43
C GLU A 47 -4.38 0.76 -8.13
N ASP A 48 -3.37 0.95 -7.28
CA ASP A 48 -3.28 0.21 -6.01
C ASP A 48 -4.36 0.65 -5.00
N ASN A 49 -4.69 1.94 -5.00
CA ASN A 49 -5.77 2.47 -4.18
C ASN A 49 -7.14 1.96 -4.67
N GLU A 50 -7.36 1.93 -5.97
CA GLU A 50 -8.55 1.32 -6.58
C GLU A 50 -8.64 -0.17 -6.26
N LEU A 51 -7.53 -0.91 -6.37
CA LEU A 51 -7.47 -2.33 -6.00
C LEU A 51 -7.82 -2.55 -4.53
N LEU A 52 -7.34 -1.69 -3.63
CA LEU A 52 -7.67 -1.75 -2.21
C LEU A 52 -9.16 -1.46 -1.96
N ALA A 53 -9.73 -0.47 -2.65
CA ALA A 53 -11.15 -0.13 -2.56
C ALA A 53 -12.02 -1.30 -3.07
N LEU A 54 -11.69 -1.86 -4.23
CA LEU A 54 -12.37 -3.01 -4.82
C LEU A 54 -12.30 -4.24 -3.92
N ARG A 55 -11.15 -4.51 -3.27
CA ARG A 55 -11.04 -5.62 -2.32
C ARG A 55 -11.94 -5.44 -1.10
N LYS A 56 -12.06 -4.23 -0.57
CA LYS A 56 -12.97 -3.93 0.55
C LYS A 56 -14.43 -4.13 0.14
N GLU A 57 -14.80 -3.64 -1.03
CA GLU A 57 -16.14 -3.77 -1.57
C GLU A 57 -16.51 -5.25 -1.85
N ASN A 58 -15.60 -6.00 -2.46
CA ASN A 58 -15.80 -7.42 -2.73
C ASN A 58 -16.02 -8.21 -1.43
N LYS A 59 -15.25 -7.91 -0.37
CA LYS A 59 -15.44 -8.52 0.95
C LYS A 59 -16.82 -8.21 1.52
N ARG A 60 -17.31 -6.97 1.38
CA ARG A 60 -18.66 -6.57 1.81
C ARG A 60 -19.73 -7.35 1.06
N LEU A 61 -19.63 -7.42 -0.27
CA LEU A 61 -20.58 -8.16 -1.12
C LEU A 61 -20.62 -9.65 -0.79
N LEU A 62 -19.47 -10.28 -0.49
CA LEU A 62 -19.43 -11.68 -0.07
C LEU A 62 -20.17 -11.89 1.25
N MET A 63 -20.02 -10.98 2.21
CA MET A 63 -20.75 -11.04 3.49
C MET A 63 -22.26 -10.84 3.29
N GLU A 64 -22.66 -9.86 2.47
CA GLU A 64 -24.08 -9.65 2.12
C GLU A 64 -24.68 -10.87 1.44
N ASN A 65 -23.94 -11.50 0.52
CA ASN A 65 -24.38 -12.71 -0.16
C ASN A 65 -24.56 -13.89 0.81
N ASP A 66 -23.66 -14.03 1.78
CA ASP A 66 -23.78 -15.07 2.81
C ASP A 66 -25.00 -14.85 3.72
N ILE A 67 -25.23 -13.61 4.16
CA ILE A 67 -26.42 -13.24 4.95
C ILE A 67 -27.70 -13.57 4.17
N LEU A 68 -27.75 -13.23 2.87
CA LEU A 68 -28.92 -13.53 2.03
C LEU A 68 -29.14 -15.04 1.87
N LYS A 69 -28.08 -15.82 1.69
CA LYS A 69 -28.17 -17.29 1.65
C LYS A 69 -28.70 -17.87 2.96
N GLN A 70 -28.18 -17.40 4.10
CA GLN A 70 -28.64 -17.82 5.41
C GLN A 70 -30.12 -17.46 5.63
N ALA A 71 -30.52 -16.23 5.28
CA ALA A 71 -31.92 -15.79 5.35
C ALA A 71 -32.83 -16.69 4.50
N THR A 72 -32.41 -17.03 3.28
CA THR A 72 -33.17 -17.91 2.37
C THR A 72 -33.36 -19.30 2.97
N LEU A 73 -32.30 -19.88 3.55
CA LEU A 73 -32.37 -21.18 4.22
C LEU A 73 -33.33 -21.16 5.43
N ILE A 74 -33.31 -20.09 6.22
CA ILE A 74 -34.22 -19.92 7.37
C ILE A 74 -35.66 -19.79 6.89
N MET A 75 -35.91 -18.99 5.85
CA MET A 75 -37.25 -18.81 5.28
C MET A 75 -37.82 -20.11 4.71
N ALA A 76 -37.00 -20.88 3.98
CA ALA A 76 -37.41 -22.17 3.43
C ALA A 76 -37.76 -23.20 4.51
N ARG A 77 -37.04 -23.20 5.65
CA ARG A 77 -37.33 -24.08 6.80
C ARG A 77 -38.60 -23.66 7.55
N LYS A 78 -38.93 -22.37 7.58
CA LYS A 78 -40.12 -21.84 8.27
C LYS A 78 -41.41 -22.02 7.46
N SER A 79 -41.29 -22.23 6.14
CA SER A 79 -42.42 -22.54 5.26
C SER A 79 -42.78 -24.03 5.17
N GLN A 80 -42.06 -24.91 5.88
CA GLN A 80 -42.41 -26.33 6.06
C GLN A 80 -43.25 -26.56 7.31
#